data_AF-A0A7S3JLS4-F1
#
_entry.id   AF-A0A7S3JLS4-F1
#
_cell.length_a   1.000
_cell.length_b   1.000
_cell.length_c   1.000
_cell.angle_alpha   90.00
_cell.angle_beta   90.00
_cell.angle_gamma   90.00
#
_symmetry.space_group_name_H-M   'P 1'
#
loop_
_entity.id
_entity.type
_entity.pdbx_description
1 polymer ?
#
loop_
_entity_poly.entity_id
_entity_poly.type
_entity_poly.pdbx_seq_one_letter_code
_entity_poly.pdbx_strand_id
1 'polypeptide(L)'
;MDWKFHYGELVNKVKYQLHAKGLDVITAIYDYYQSFDIDGSGQLDKVEFENFLRKVGMFLTTQELTVVFKHFDLNQDKQIHYKEFVEALRADFPDKRVAVVRYAFQSLDRSGAGALSLADLVANFRAAAHPRVKLREKQEDRVLAEFEAGLSLRADGDVVSEAAFLEFYADVSACLPAEKDEYFVDMVLDTWGLVSTQRVSELEDILYEKVRQRTHGADDEGKTAARVFRHFDKDESGSVSFEEFNQVLEAYGC
;
A
#
# COMPACT_ATOMS: atom_id res chain seq x y z
N MET A 1 31.78 14.58 6.66
CA MET A 1 30.86 13.73 5.88
C MET A 1 29.73 13.37 6.80
N ASP A 2 28.52 13.85 6.50
CA ASP A 2 27.35 13.65 7.34
C ASP A 2 26.82 12.23 7.12
N TRP A 3 27.28 11.31 7.97
CA TRP A 3 27.11 9.86 7.83
C TRP A 3 25.67 9.39 8.03
N LYS A 4 24.79 10.25 8.57
CA LYS A 4 23.34 9.99 8.63
C LYS A 4 22.70 9.95 7.24
N PHE A 5 23.20 10.74 6.28
CA PHE A 5 22.69 10.72 4.90
C PHE A 5 22.98 9.40 4.19
N HIS A 6 24.15 8.79 4.45
CA HIS A 6 24.55 7.57 3.75
C HIS A 6 23.79 6.32 4.24
N TYR A 7 23.33 6.31 5.49
CA TYR A 7 22.53 5.21 6.02
C TYR A 7 21.15 5.11 5.33
N GLY A 8 20.42 6.23 5.23
CA GLY A 8 19.12 6.26 4.56
C GLY A 8 19.22 5.79 3.10
N GLU A 9 20.27 6.21 2.39
CA GLU A 9 20.55 5.74 1.03
C GLU A 9 20.79 4.22 0.96
N LEU A 10 21.55 3.66 1.91
CA LEU A 10 21.86 2.23 1.96
C LEU A 10 20.62 1.40 2.28
N VAL A 11 19.79 1.81 3.24
CA VAL A 11 18.50 1.15 3.52
C VAL A 11 17.58 1.24 2.32
N ASN A 12 17.47 2.41 1.69
CA ASN A 12 16.66 2.56 0.48
C ASN A 12 17.16 1.63 -0.64
N LYS A 13 18.47 1.46 -0.78
CA LYS A 13 19.09 0.50 -1.72
C LYS A 13 18.75 -0.95 -1.38
N VAL A 14 18.68 -1.33 -0.09
CA VAL A 14 18.17 -2.65 0.33
C VAL A 14 16.73 -2.83 -0.11
N LYS A 15 15.86 -1.84 0.16
CA LYS A 15 14.44 -1.86 -0.25
C LYS A 15 14.29 -2.02 -1.77
N TYR A 16 15.12 -1.31 -2.56
CA TYR A 16 15.15 -1.49 -4.02
C TYR A 16 15.44 -2.93 -4.44
N GLN A 17 16.43 -3.57 -3.83
CA GLN A 17 16.84 -4.93 -4.20
C GLN A 17 15.84 -5.99 -3.75
N LEU A 18 15.25 -5.83 -2.56
CA LEU A 18 14.18 -6.70 -2.07
C LEU A 18 12.95 -6.62 -2.99
N HIS A 19 12.52 -5.40 -3.32
CA HIS A 19 11.44 -5.18 -4.27
C HIS A 19 11.77 -5.74 -5.66
N ALA A 20 12.98 -5.52 -6.20
CA ALA A 20 13.36 -6.09 -7.49
C ALA A 20 13.28 -7.63 -7.53
N LYS A 21 13.36 -8.30 -6.37
CA LYS A 21 13.23 -9.76 -6.22
C LYS A 21 11.80 -10.27 -5.99
N GLY A 22 10.80 -9.40 -5.86
CA GLY A 22 9.44 -9.84 -5.54
C GLY A 22 9.20 -10.10 -4.06
N LEU A 23 10.11 -9.65 -3.19
CA LEU A 23 9.97 -9.77 -1.73
C LEU A 23 9.21 -8.55 -1.19
N ASP A 24 7.91 -8.48 -1.50
CA ASP A 24 7.07 -7.31 -1.20
C ASP A 24 6.37 -7.37 0.16
N VAL A 25 6.54 -8.48 0.90
CA VAL A 25 5.99 -8.67 2.24
C VAL A 25 7.08 -9.15 3.18
N ILE A 26 7.01 -8.70 4.44
CA ILE A 26 8.01 -9.00 5.46
C ILE A 26 8.10 -10.51 5.77
N THR A 27 7.02 -11.26 5.61
CA THR A 27 7.02 -12.74 5.72
C THR A 27 7.86 -13.40 4.61
N ALA A 28 7.78 -12.93 3.37
CA ALA A 28 8.64 -13.42 2.29
C ALA A 28 10.11 -13.06 2.53
N ILE A 29 10.36 -11.88 3.14
CA ILE A 29 11.71 -11.51 3.55
C ILE A 29 12.20 -12.40 4.70
N TYR A 30 11.34 -12.81 5.63
CA TYR A 30 11.69 -13.78 6.69
C TYR A 30 12.13 -15.11 6.10
N ASP A 31 11.31 -15.70 5.22
CA ASP A 31 11.62 -16.98 4.59
C ASP A 31 12.96 -16.92 3.83
N TYR A 32 13.18 -15.79 3.15
CA TYR A 32 14.43 -15.54 2.45
C TYR A 32 15.61 -15.34 3.41
N TYR A 33 15.43 -14.58 4.49
CA TYR A 33 16.42 -14.33 5.54
C TYR A 33 16.85 -15.62 6.24
N GLN A 34 15.89 -16.48 6.62
CA GLN A 34 16.16 -17.78 7.24
C GLN A 34 17.02 -18.70 6.38
N SER A 35 16.97 -18.56 5.04
CA SER A 35 17.83 -19.36 4.16
C SER A 35 19.33 -19.02 4.25
N PHE A 36 19.69 -17.93 4.94
CA PHE A 36 21.09 -17.51 5.19
C PHE A 36 21.55 -17.74 6.62
N ASP A 37 20.65 -18.08 7.54
CA ASP A 37 20.96 -18.51 8.89
C ASP A 37 21.43 -19.97 8.82
N ILE A 38 22.73 -20.15 8.57
CA ILE A 38 23.32 -21.47 8.28
C ILE A 38 23.43 -22.29 9.56
N ASP A 39 23.71 -21.62 10.69
CA ASP A 39 23.88 -22.27 11.99
C ASP A 39 22.56 -22.46 12.74
N GLY A 40 21.47 -21.88 12.26
CA GLY A 40 20.13 -22.01 12.84
C GLY A 40 19.96 -21.23 14.14
N SER A 41 20.75 -20.17 14.33
CA SER A 41 20.74 -19.35 15.54
C SER A 41 19.52 -18.42 15.63
N GLY A 42 18.79 -18.22 14.53
CA GLY A 42 17.65 -17.30 14.43
C GLY A 42 18.05 -15.84 14.13
N GLN A 43 19.34 -15.62 13.84
CA GLN A 43 20.00 -14.32 13.69
C GLN A 43 21.12 -14.46 12.67
N LEU A 44 21.55 -13.36 12.05
CA LEU A 44 22.66 -13.40 11.08
C LEU A 44 23.90 -12.75 11.68
N ASP A 45 25.01 -13.49 11.63
CA ASP A 45 26.31 -12.91 11.87
C ASP A 45 26.73 -11.99 10.70
N LYS A 46 27.90 -11.35 10.83
CA LYS A 46 28.40 -10.42 9.80
C LYS A 46 28.64 -11.10 8.44
N VAL A 47 29.09 -12.35 8.42
CA VAL A 47 29.40 -13.10 7.20
C VAL A 47 28.10 -13.55 6.52
N GLU A 48 27.15 -14.05 7.29
CA GLU A 48 25.83 -14.45 6.81
C GLU A 48 25.04 -13.26 6.28
N PHE A 49 25.08 -12.12 6.99
CA PHE A 49 24.47 -10.88 6.54
C PHE A 49 25.12 -10.34 5.26
N GLU A 50 26.45 -10.43 5.12
CA GLU A 50 27.14 -10.08 3.88
C GLU A 50 26.69 -10.98 2.72
N ASN A 51 26.56 -12.28 2.95
CA ASN A 51 26.08 -13.23 1.95
C ASN A 51 24.63 -12.94 1.53
N PHE A 52 23.77 -12.62 2.51
CA PHE A 52 22.41 -12.15 2.28
C PHE A 52 22.40 -10.91 1.37
N LEU A 53 23.15 -9.86 1.74
CA LEU A 53 23.24 -8.62 0.98
C LEU A 53 23.73 -8.86 -0.46
N ARG A 54 24.77 -9.68 -0.62
CA ARG A 54 25.28 -10.05 -1.96
C ARG A 54 24.23 -10.79 -2.78
N LYS A 55 23.47 -11.72 -2.18
CA LYS A 55 22.44 -12.47 -2.90
C LYS A 55 21.25 -11.58 -3.28
N VAL A 56 20.89 -10.60 -2.45
CA VAL A 56 19.88 -9.60 -2.83
C VAL A 56 20.36 -8.67 -3.95
N GLY A 57 21.67 -8.60 -4.20
CA GLY A 57 22.27 -7.80 -5.29
C GLY A 57 23.02 -6.57 -4.78
N MET A 58 23.30 -6.50 -3.48
CA MET A 58 24.07 -5.44 -2.86
C MET A 58 25.52 -5.88 -2.63
N PHE A 59 26.41 -5.24 -3.36
CA PHE A 59 27.85 -5.36 -3.16
C PHE A 59 28.32 -4.13 -2.39
N LEU A 60 28.65 -4.34 -1.12
CA LEU A 60 29.17 -3.30 -0.23
C LEU A 60 30.66 -3.52 -0.01
N THR A 61 31.41 -2.43 0.13
CA THR A 61 32.77 -2.45 0.65
C THR A 61 32.77 -2.86 2.13
N THR A 62 33.91 -3.31 2.66
CA THR A 62 34.04 -3.68 4.07
C THR A 62 33.64 -2.54 5.02
N GLN A 63 33.90 -1.29 4.62
CA GLN A 63 33.51 -0.11 5.39
C GLN A 63 32.00 0.09 5.40
N GLU A 64 31.35 0.08 4.22
CA GLU A 64 29.89 0.18 4.11
C GLU A 64 29.19 -0.95 4.85
N LEU A 65 29.63 -2.19 4.68
CA LEU A 65 29.07 -3.34 5.40
C LEU A 65 29.17 -3.16 6.91
N THR A 66 30.31 -2.70 7.42
CA THR A 66 30.50 -2.46 8.86
C THR A 66 29.56 -1.36 9.38
N VAL A 67 29.30 -0.35 8.56
CA VAL A 67 28.37 0.75 8.91
C VAL A 67 26.93 0.25 8.92
N VAL A 68 26.49 -0.46 7.86
CA VAL A 68 25.14 -1.05 7.79
C VAL A 68 24.95 -2.01 8.95
N PHE A 69 25.90 -2.92 9.16
CA PHE A 69 25.80 -3.92 10.23
C PHE A 69 25.60 -3.26 11.60
N LYS A 70 26.43 -2.27 11.95
CA LYS A 70 26.30 -1.54 13.23
C LYS A 70 24.98 -0.80 13.42
N HIS A 71 24.29 -0.48 12.33
CA HIS A 71 23.02 0.20 12.41
C HIS A 71 21.86 -0.78 12.59
N PHE A 72 21.95 -1.94 11.95
CA PHE A 72 20.99 -3.02 12.09
C PHE A 72 21.13 -3.75 13.43
N ASP A 73 22.34 -3.85 13.98
CA ASP A 73 22.66 -4.41 15.30
C ASP A 73 22.30 -3.39 16.41
N LEU A 74 21.00 -3.31 16.75
CA LEU A 74 20.46 -2.34 17.71
C LEU A 74 20.89 -2.64 19.14
N ASN A 75 21.00 -3.92 19.49
CA ASN A 75 21.39 -4.38 20.82
C ASN A 75 22.92 -4.49 21.02
N GLN A 76 23.71 -4.33 19.95
CA GLN A 76 25.17 -4.37 19.92
C GLN A 76 25.79 -5.73 20.30
N ASP A 77 25.08 -6.83 20.06
CA ASP A 77 25.55 -8.19 20.32
C ASP A 77 26.38 -8.78 19.17
N LYS A 78 26.61 -7.99 18.11
CA LYS A 78 27.33 -8.34 16.89
C LYS A 78 26.61 -9.36 16.02
N GLN A 79 25.29 -9.46 16.18
CA GLN A 79 24.39 -10.25 15.35
C GLN A 79 23.24 -9.34 14.95
N ILE A 80 22.64 -9.60 13.79
CA ILE A 80 21.44 -8.90 13.38
C ILE A 80 20.30 -9.85 13.65
N HIS A 81 19.47 -9.54 14.64
CA HIS A 81 18.24 -10.29 14.88
C HIS A 81 17.23 -9.96 13.78
N TYR A 82 16.41 -10.94 13.39
CA TYR A 82 15.37 -10.70 12.40
C TYR A 82 14.45 -9.53 12.77
N LYS A 83 14.12 -9.40 14.07
CA LYS A 83 13.32 -8.28 14.58
C LYS A 83 14.00 -6.93 14.33
N GLU A 84 15.30 -6.82 14.60
CA GLU A 84 16.06 -5.59 14.37
C GLU A 84 16.13 -5.26 12.87
N PHE A 85 16.28 -6.28 12.03
CA PHE A 85 16.25 -6.11 10.58
C PHE A 85 14.92 -5.55 10.08
N VAL A 86 13.80 -6.10 10.56
CA VAL A 86 12.46 -5.61 10.23
C VAL A 86 12.24 -4.18 10.76
N GLU A 87 12.64 -3.90 11.99
CA GLU A 87 12.52 -2.56 12.59
C GLU A 87 13.32 -1.52 11.80
N ALA A 88 14.54 -1.84 11.37
CA ALA A 88 15.35 -0.97 10.53
C ALA A 88 14.68 -0.67 9.18
N LEU A 89 14.00 -1.64 8.57
CA LEU A 89 13.24 -1.42 7.32
C LEU A 89 11.97 -0.58 7.54
N ARG A 90 11.28 -0.79 8.67
CA ARG A 90 10.03 -0.09 9.04
C ARG A 90 10.23 1.35 9.51
N ALA A 91 11.47 1.77 9.77
CA ALA A 91 11.76 3.10 10.31
C ALA A 91 11.17 4.27 9.49
N ASP A 92 10.91 4.06 8.20
CA ASP A 92 10.23 5.03 7.33
C ASP A 92 8.83 4.55 6.93
N PHE A 93 7.80 5.14 7.52
CA PHE A 93 6.42 5.05 7.03
C PHE A 93 5.93 6.45 6.63
N PRO A 94 6.18 6.88 5.38
CA PRO A 94 5.89 8.25 4.94
C PRO A 94 4.42 8.63 5.11
N ASP A 95 4.15 9.88 5.51
CA ASP A 95 2.78 10.39 5.75
C ASP A 95 1.84 10.17 4.55
N LYS A 96 2.37 10.28 3.33
CA LYS A 96 1.60 10.01 2.10
C LYS A 96 1.09 8.56 2.03
N ARG A 97 1.93 7.59 2.42
CA ARG A 97 1.57 6.17 2.46
C ARG A 97 0.61 5.87 3.62
N VAL A 98 0.84 6.49 4.77
CA VAL A 98 -0.09 6.39 5.92
C VAL A 98 -1.46 6.93 5.53
N ALA A 99 -1.53 8.08 4.85
CA ALA A 99 -2.77 8.73 4.47
C ALA A 99 -3.61 7.86 3.52
N VAL A 100 -3.01 7.24 2.50
CA VAL A 100 -3.76 6.36 1.57
C VAL A 100 -4.28 5.10 2.27
N VAL A 101 -3.51 4.53 3.21
CA VAL A 101 -3.94 3.34 3.98
C VAL A 101 -5.10 3.69 4.90
N ARG A 102 -5.03 4.82 5.60
CA ARG A 102 -6.14 5.32 6.43
C ARG A 102 -7.39 5.58 5.60
N TYR A 103 -7.23 6.23 4.44
CA TYR A 103 -8.32 6.45 3.50
C TYR A 103 -8.96 5.13 3.04
N ALA A 104 -8.14 4.12 2.74
CA ALA A 104 -8.64 2.80 2.37
C ALA A 104 -9.43 2.16 3.52
N PHE A 105 -8.88 2.14 4.74
CA PHE A 105 -9.57 1.59 5.90
C PHE A 105 -10.91 2.30 6.16
N GLN A 106 -10.93 3.64 6.15
CA GLN A 106 -12.15 4.43 6.36
C GLN A 106 -13.21 4.20 5.27
N SER A 107 -12.77 3.97 4.03
CA SER A 107 -13.69 3.67 2.92
C SER A 107 -14.30 2.28 3.05
N LEU A 108 -13.59 1.33 3.67
CA LEU A 108 -14.05 -0.03 3.94
C LEU A 108 -14.94 -0.07 5.20
N ASP A 109 -14.58 0.65 6.27
CA ASP A 109 -15.37 0.77 7.51
C ASP A 109 -16.51 1.79 7.36
N ARG A 110 -17.47 1.47 6.50
CA ARG A 110 -18.67 2.32 6.27
C ARG A 110 -19.51 2.52 7.52
N SER A 111 -19.42 1.60 8.49
CA SER A 111 -20.10 1.70 9.77
C SER A 111 -19.46 2.69 10.74
N GLY A 112 -18.18 3.03 10.54
CA GLY A 112 -17.38 3.77 11.52
C GLY A 112 -17.19 3.00 12.84
N ALA A 113 -17.15 1.67 12.77
CA ALA A 113 -16.99 0.80 13.94
C ALA A 113 -15.54 0.80 14.48
N GLY A 114 -14.58 1.25 13.68
CA GLY A 114 -13.15 1.22 13.96
C GLY A 114 -12.51 -0.15 13.76
N ALA A 115 -13.25 -1.12 13.21
CA ALA A 115 -12.81 -2.49 12.99
C ALA A 115 -13.54 -3.14 11.81
N LEU A 116 -12.86 -4.07 11.15
CA LEU A 116 -13.32 -4.83 9.99
C LEU A 116 -13.17 -6.33 10.22
N SER A 117 -14.01 -7.15 9.59
CA SER A 117 -13.82 -8.60 9.58
C SER A 117 -12.66 -8.99 8.66
N LEU A 118 -11.78 -9.88 9.11
CA LEU A 118 -10.72 -10.45 8.29
C LEU A 118 -11.33 -11.22 7.11
N ALA A 119 -12.38 -12.01 7.36
CA ALA A 119 -13.09 -12.72 6.30
C ALA A 119 -13.66 -11.76 5.23
N ASP A 120 -14.27 -10.64 5.64
CA ASP A 120 -14.78 -9.64 4.70
C ASP A 120 -13.65 -8.95 3.93
N LEU A 121 -12.54 -8.61 4.60
CA LEU A 121 -11.37 -8.03 3.96
C LEU A 121 -10.81 -8.96 2.88
N VAL A 122 -10.63 -10.25 3.19
CA VAL A 122 -10.14 -11.26 2.24
C VAL A 122 -11.11 -11.44 1.07
N ALA A 123 -12.42 -11.49 1.34
CA ALA A 123 -13.43 -11.66 0.30
C ALA A 123 -13.52 -10.46 -0.67
N ASN A 124 -13.23 -9.25 -0.19
CA ASN A 124 -13.29 -8.03 -1.00
C ASN A 124 -11.93 -7.59 -1.56
N PHE A 125 -10.83 -8.23 -1.16
CA PHE A 125 -9.50 -7.90 -1.64
C PHE A 125 -9.32 -8.31 -3.11
N ARG A 126 -9.05 -7.33 -3.97
CA ARG A 126 -8.93 -7.52 -5.42
C ARG A 126 -7.50 -7.88 -5.79
N ALA A 127 -7.08 -9.11 -5.49
CA ALA A 127 -5.74 -9.59 -5.78
C ALA A 127 -5.35 -9.47 -7.27
N ALA A 128 -6.29 -9.70 -8.20
CA ALA A 128 -6.10 -9.45 -9.64
C ALA A 128 -5.66 -8.01 -9.99
N ALA A 129 -6.05 -7.03 -9.16
CA ALA A 129 -5.73 -5.62 -9.39
C ALA A 129 -4.34 -5.22 -8.87
N HIS A 130 -3.68 -6.09 -8.10
CA HIS A 130 -2.33 -5.83 -7.60
C HIS A 130 -1.34 -5.61 -8.78
N PRO A 131 -0.44 -4.61 -8.73
CA PRO A 131 0.42 -4.26 -9.86
C PRO A 131 1.25 -5.44 -10.41
N ARG A 132 1.78 -6.30 -9.53
CA ARG A 132 2.51 -7.50 -9.96
C ARG A 132 1.65 -8.56 -10.65
N VAL A 133 0.37 -8.66 -10.31
CA VAL A 133 -0.55 -9.57 -11.00
C VAL A 133 -0.88 -9.01 -12.37
N LYS A 134 -1.15 -7.70 -12.47
CA LYS A 134 -1.33 -6.99 -13.75
C LYS A 134 -0.12 -7.16 -14.68
N LEU A 135 1.09 -7.10 -14.12
CA LEU A 135 2.36 -7.31 -14.86
C LEU A 135 2.74 -8.78 -15.05
N ARG A 136 1.93 -9.72 -14.54
CA ARG A 136 2.18 -11.17 -14.60
C ARG A 136 3.48 -11.62 -13.93
N GLU A 137 3.97 -10.83 -12.98
CA GLU A 137 5.14 -11.16 -12.15
C GLU A 137 4.76 -12.06 -10.97
N LYS A 138 3.48 -12.07 -10.58
CA LYS A 138 2.97 -12.85 -9.45
C LYS A 138 1.58 -13.40 -9.74
N GLN A 139 1.29 -14.58 -9.21
CA GLN A 139 -0.03 -15.18 -9.31
C GLN A 139 -1.00 -14.54 -8.32
N GLU A 140 -2.26 -14.46 -8.71
CA GLU A 140 -3.34 -13.88 -7.89
C GLU A 140 -3.48 -14.60 -6.54
N ASP A 141 -3.60 -15.93 -6.55
CA ASP A 141 -3.70 -16.76 -5.35
C ASP A 141 -2.54 -16.54 -4.38
N ARG A 142 -1.33 -16.27 -4.91
CA ARG A 142 -0.17 -16.01 -4.08
C ARG A 142 -0.25 -14.65 -3.40
N VAL A 143 -0.75 -13.62 -4.09
CA VAL A 143 -0.96 -12.30 -3.48
C VAL A 143 -2.04 -12.35 -2.42
N LEU A 144 -3.15 -13.06 -2.69
CA LEU A 144 -4.24 -13.23 -1.71
C LEU A 144 -3.76 -13.96 -0.46
N ALA A 145 -3.02 -15.06 -0.63
CA ALA A 145 -2.49 -15.83 0.50
C ALA A 145 -1.52 -15.03 1.38
N GLU A 146 -0.68 -14.19 0.77
CA GLU A 146 0.24 -13.32 1.51
C GLU A 146 -0.48 -12.19 2.25
N PHE A 147 -1.54 -11.64 1.64
CA PHE A 147 -2.39 -10.64 2.27
C PHE A 147 -3.11 -11.21 3.50
N GLU A 148 -3.77 -12.36 3.34
CA GLU A 148 -4.48 -13.04 4.43
C GLU A 148 -3.51 -13.41 5.56
N ALA A 149 -2.40 -14.07 5.25
CA ALA A 149 -1.40 -14.44 6.26
C ALA A 149 -0.79 -13.21 6.97
N GLY A 150 -0.58 -12.11 6.24
CA GLY A 150 -0.04 -10.88 6.80
C GLY A 150 -0.99 -10.22 7.79
N LEU A 151 -2.29 -10.15 7.48
CA LEU A 151 -3.29 -9.59 8.38
C LEU A 151 -3.65 -10.53 9.52
N SER A 152 -3.71 -11.84 9.30
CA SER A 152 -4.06 -12.82 10.33
C SER A 152 -3.08 -12.81 11.51
N LEU A 153 -1.81 -12.48 11.26
CA LEU A 153 -0.79 -12.31 12.30
C LEU A 153 -1.03 -11.10 13.22
N ARG A 154 -1.90 -10.17 12.80
CA ARG A 154 -2.19 -8.89 13.47
C ARG A 154 -3.63 -8.75 13.93
N ALA A 155 -4.51 -9.59 13.41
CA ALA A 155 -5.92 -9.63 13.76
C ALA A 155 -6.13 -10.22 15.17
N ASP A 156 -7.18 -9.77 15.86
CA ASP A 156 -7.71 -10.43 17.05
C ASP A 156 -8.85 -11.36 16.63
N GLY A 157 -8.49 -12.61 16.34
CA GLY A 157 -9.41 -13.56 15.72
C GLY A 157 -9.81 -13.10 14.31
N ASP A 158 -11.10 -12.84 14.11
CA ASP A 158 -11.62 -12.29 12.84
C ASP A 158 -11.63 -10.75 12.82
N VAL A 159 -11.18 -10.07 13.88
CA VAL A 159 -11.28 -8.61 13.98
C VAL A 159 -9.96 -7.94 13.59
N VAL A 160 -10.02 -7.09 12.56
CA VAL A 160 -8.91 -6.25 12.09
C VAL A 160 -9.20 -4.79 12.45
N SER A 161 -8.44 -4.25 13.40
CA SER A 161 -8.49 -2.82 13.74
C SER A 161 -7.76 -1.96 12.70
N GLU A 162 -8.00 -0.64 12.71
CA GLU A 162 -7.22 0.30 11.88
C GLU A 162 -5.71 0.16 12.14
N ALA A 163 -5.32 -0.05 13.40
CA ALA A 163 -3.92 -0.24 13.78
C ALA A 163 -3.33 -1.51 13.15
N ALA A 164 -4.04 -2.63 13.22
CA ALA A 164 -3.59 -3.88 12.59
C ALA A 164 -3.47 -3.75 11.06
N PHE A 165 -4.41 -3.05 10.43
CA PHE A 165 -4.39 -2.77 9.00
C PHE A 165 -3.21 -1.87 8.61
N LEU A 166 -2.96 -0.81 9.39
CA LEU A 166 -1.80 0.07 9.22
C LEU A 166 -0.48 -0.67 9.40
N GLU A 167 -0.37 -1.54 10.40
CA GLU A 167 0.83 -2.35 10.62
C GLU A 167 1.11 -3.33 9.47
N PHE A 168 0.07 -3.89 8.85
CA PHE A 168 0.24 -4.71 7.66
C PHE A 168 0.79 -3.89 6.50
N TYR A 169 0.22 -2.73 6.21
CA TYR A 169 0.71 -1.88 5.13
C TYR A 169 2.02 -1.17 5.44
N ALA A 170 2.38 -1.00 6.72
CA ALA A 170 3.70 -0.55 7.13
C ALA A 170 4.77 -1.57 6.70
N ASP A 171 4.47 -2.87 6.76
CA ASP A 171 5.36 -3.92 6.26
C ASP A 171 5.54 -3.85 4.76
N VAL A 172 4.44 -3.71 4.03
CA VAL A 172 4.50 -3.57 2.56
C VAL A 172 5.27 -2.31 2.19
N SER A 173 5.05 -1.21 2.89
CA SER A 173 5.80 0.04 2.71
C SER A 173 7.29 -0.14 3.02
N ALA A 174 7.65 -0.88 4.06
CA ALA A 174 9.03 -1.16 4.45
C ALA A 174 9.78 -1.97 3.38
N CYS A 175 9.06 -2.73 2.54
CA CYS A 175 9.63 -3.48 1.42
C CYS A 175 9.80 -2.63 0.15
N LEU A 176 9.35 -1.37 0.15
CA LEU A 176 9.34 -0.51 -1.02
C LEU A 176 10.26 0.71 -0.84
N PRO A 177 11.09 1.04 -1.84
CA PRO A 177 11.95 2.21 -1.77
C PRO A 177 11.14 3.51 -1.76
N ALA A 178 11.74 4.59 -1.27
CA ALA A 178 11.07 5.88 -1.04
C ALA A 178 10.48 6.48 -2.32
N GLU A 179 11.10 6.25 -3.47
CA GLU A 179 10.64 6.79 -4.76
C GLU A 179 9.41 6.05 -5.34
N LYS A 180 8.94 4.98 -4.69
CA LYS A 180 7.79 4.16 -5.11
C LYS A 180 6.49 4.56 -4.42
N ASP A 181 6.33 5.82 -4.04
CA ASP A 181 5.11 6.31 -3.40
C ASP A 181 3.87 6.17 -4.29
N GLU A 182 3.96 6.55 -5.57
CA GLU A 182 2.81 6.38 -6.49
C GLU A 182 2.47 4.90 -6.68
N TYR A 183 3.48 4.04 -6.82
CA TYR A 183 3.27 2.60 -6.90
C TYR A 183 2.54 2.06 -5.66
N PHE A 184 2.92 2.51 -4.46
CA PHE A 184 2.27 2.11 -3.22
C PHE A 184 0.83 2.61 -3.15
N VAL A 185 0.59 3.88 -3.50
CA VAL A 185 -0.75 4.49 -3.54
C VAL A 185 -1.66 3.72 -4.50
N ASP A 186 -1.20 3.52 -5.74
CA ASP A 186 -1.95 2.79 -6.76
C ASP A 186 -2.22 1.36 -6.32
N MET A 187 -1.22 0.66 -5.77
CA MET A 187 -1.38 -0.70 -5.25
C MET A 187 -2.46 -0.77 -4.17
N VAL A 188 -2.46 0.13 -3.18
CA VAL A 188 -3.47 0.15 -2.12
C VAL A 188 -4.85 0.44 -2.71
N LEU A 189 -5.00 1.48 -3.52
CA LEU A 189 -6.29 1.88 -4.07
C LEU A 189 -6.87 0.82 -5.02
N ASP A 190 -6.06 0.31 -5.95
CA ASP A 190 -6.49 -0.68 -6.93
C ASP A 190 -6.96 -1.99 -6.27
N THR A 191 -6.22 -2.46 -5.27
CA THR A 191 -6.56 -3.72 -4.56
C THR A 191 -7.82 -3.61 -3.72
N TRP A 192 -8.30 -2.39 -3.45
CA TRP A 192 -9.59 -2.12 -2.82
C TRP A 192 -10.64 -1.54 -3.78
N GLY A 193 -10.29 -1.35 -5.06
CA GLY A 193 -11.18 -0.71 -6.04
C GLY A 193 -11.56 0.72 -5.70
N LEU A 194 -10.68 1.44 -4.99
CA LEU A 194 -10.88 2.82 -4.56
C LEU A 194 -10.29 3.81 -5.56
N VAL A 195 -10.78 5.04 -5.51
CA VAL A 195 -10.29 6.16 -6.32
C VAL A 195 -9.61 7.16 -5.38
N SER A 196 -8.47 7.72 -5.77
CA SER A 196 -7.77 8.67 -4.91
C SER A 196 -8.63 9.92 -4.64
N THR A 197 -8.52 10.50 -3.45
CA THR A 197 -9.25 11.73 -3.09
C THR A 197 -8.93 12.89 -4.03
N GLN A 198 -7.68 12.98 -4.50
CA GLN A 198 -7.27 13.93 -5.52
C GLN A 198 -8.04 13.71 -6.82
N ARG A 199 -8.17 12.46 -7.27
CA ARG A 199 -8.93 12.13 -8.47
C ARG A 199 -10.42 12.41 -8.31
N VAL A 200 -10.99 12.17 -7.12
CA VAL A 200 -12.37 12.55 -6.82
C VAL A 200 -12.54 14.06 -6.93
N SER A 201 -11.63 14.86 -6.33
CA SER A 201 -11.65 16.32 -6.44
C SER A 201 -11.53 16.80 -7.89
N GLU A 202 -10.66 16.19 -8.70
CA GLU A 202 -10.55 16.51 -10.13
C GLU A 202 -11.86 16.22 -10.88
N LEU A 203 -12.52 15.11 -10.56
CA LEU A 203 -13.80 14.75 -11.16
C LEU A 203 -14.91 15.73 -10.71
N GLU A 204 -14.91 16.15 -9.45
CA GLU A 204 -15.81 17.18 -8.94
C GLU A 204 -15.62 18.52 -9.66
N ASP A 205 -14.37 18.96 -9.86
CA ASP A 205 -14.06 20.18 -10.60
C ASP A 205 -14.54 20.09 -12.06
N ILE A 206 -14.30 18.94 -12.71
CA ILE A 206 -14.78 18.69 -14.08
C ILE A 206 -16.31 18.74 -14.13
N LEU A 207 -17.00 18.08 -13.19
CA LEU A 207 -18.46 18.09 -13.10
C LEU A 207 -19.01 19.50 -12.88
N TYR A 208 -18.38 20.26 -11.98
CA TYR A 208 -18.75 21.65 -11.70
C TYR A 208 -18.60 22.53 -12.94
N GLU A 209 -17.47 22.44 -13.63
CA GLU A 209 -17.25 23.19 -14.89
C GLU A 209 -18.22 22.77 -16.00
N LYS A 210 -18.62 21.49 -16.08
CA LYS A 210 -19.64 21.03 -17.02
C LYS A 210 -21.03 21.59 -16.70
N VAL A 211 -21.42 21.68 -15.43
CA VAL A 211 -22.67 22.33 -14.99
C VAL A 211 -22.64 23.81 -15.35
N ARG A 212 -21.53 24.49 -15.08
CA ARG A 212 -21.33 25.90 -15.40
C ARG A 212 -21.45 26.18 -16.91
N GLN A 213 -20.81 25.36 -17.74
CA GLN A 213 -20.92 25.47 -19.21
C GLN A 213 -22.34 25.32 -19.74
N ARG A 214 -23.19 24.54 -19.05
CA ARG A 214 -24.62 24.34 -19.41
C ARG A 214 -25.56 25.34 -18.75
N THR A 215 -25.07 26.20 -17.87
CA THR A 215 -25.86 27.24 -17.21
C THR A 215 -25.97 28.45 -18.14
N HIS A 216 -27.20 28.82 -18.50
CA HIS A 216 -27.47 29.87 -19.48
C HIS A 216 -28.61 30.79 -19.04
N GLY A 217 -28.61 32.03 -19.51
CA GLY A 217 -29.70 32.98 -19.31
C GLY A 217 -29.86 33.41 -17.84
N ALA A 218 -31.05 33.25 -17.28
CA ALA A 218 -31.38 33.62 -15.90
C ALA A 218 -31.24 32.45 -14.90
N ASP A 219 -30.75 31.29 -15.35
CA ASP A 219 -30.48 30.15 -14.48
C ASP A 219 -29.19 30.35 -13.69
N ASP A 220 -29.15 29.74 -12.51
CA ASP A 220 -27.95 29.58 -11.70
C ASP A 220 -27.46 28.12 -11.75
N GLU A 221 -26.21 27.89 -11.34
CA GLU A 221 -25.57 26.57 -11.38
C GLU A 221 -26.34 25.54 -10.53
N GLY A 222 -26.95 25.98 -9.42
CA GLY A 222 -27.77 25.12 -8.56
C GLY A 222 -29.03 24.62 -9.26
N LYS A 223 -29.76 25.49 -9.96
CA LYS A 223 -30.93 25.11 -10.77
C LYS A 223 -30.54 24.22 -11.94
N THR A 224 -29.42 24.51 -12.58
CA THR A 224 -28.91 23.69 -13.69
C THR A 224 -28.51 22.31 -13.21
N ALA A 225 -27.76 22.20 -12.11
CA ALA A 225 -27.42 20.93 -11.48
C ALA A 225 -28.66 20.15 -11.07
N ALA A 226 -29.64 20.77 -10.40
CA ALA A 226 -30.87 20.11 -9.96
C ALA A 226 -31.76 19.64 -11.14
N ARG A 227 -31.72 20.33 -12.28
CA ARG A 227 -32.42 19.92 -13.51
C ARG A 227 -31.71 18.75 -14.18
N VAL A 228 -30.38 18.78 -14.24
CA VAL A 228 -29.56 17.67 -14.74
C VAL A 228 -29.74 16.44 -13.84
N PHE A 229 -29.72 16.61 -12.53
CA PHE A 229 -29.94 15.56 -11.55
C PHE A 229 -31.33 14.92 -11.68
N ARG A 230 -32.41 15.74 -11.74
CA ARG A 230 -33.79 15.24 -11.99
C ARG A 230 -33.98 14.55 -13.34
N HIS A 231 -33.13 14.86 -14.32
CA HIS A 231 -33.17 14.14 -15.59
C HIS A 231 -32.66 12.69 -15.44
N PHE A 232 -31.85 12.44 -14.41
CA PHE A 232 -31.19 11.16 -14.16
C PHE A 232 -31.86 10.34 -13.05
N ASP A 233 -32.43 11.01 -12.06
CA ASP A 233 -33.32 10.46 -11.03
C ASP A 233 -34.69 10.13 -11.66
N LYS A 234 -34.76 9.03 -12.42
CA LYS A 234 -35.94 8.64 -13.21
C LYS A 234 -37.04 8.10 -12.31
N ASP A 235 -36.68 7.58 -11.15
CA ASP A 235 -37.62 7.06 -10.16
C ASP A 235 -38.11 8.13 -9.16
N GLU A 236 -37.63 9.38 -9.30
CA GLU A 236 -37.93 10.52 -8.43
C GLU A 236 -37.63 10.24 -6.94
N SER A 237 -36.67 9.35 -6.67
CA SER A 237 -36.24 9.01 -5.31
C SER A 237 -35.56 10.18 -4.59
N GLY A 238 -35.15 11.21 -5.32
CA GLY A 238 -34.32 12.31 -4.82
C GLY A 238 -32.83 11.94 -4.74
N SER A 239 -32.47 10.76 -5.27
CA SER A 239 -31.10 10.27 -5.36
C SER A 239 -30.84 9.70 -6.75
N VAL A 240 -29.61 9.77 -7.26
CA VAL A 240 -29.25 9.07 -8.50
C VAL A 240 -28.52 7.79 -8.12
N SER A 241 -29.13 6.65 -8.42
CA SER A 241 -28.50 5.35 -8.24
C SER A 241 -27.32 5.16 -9.22
N PHE A 242 -26.41 4.24 -8.91
CA PHE A 242 -25.29 3.92 -9.81
C PHE A 242 -25.79 3.42 -11.19
N GLU A 243 -26.92 2.74 -11.24
CA GLU A 243 -27.53 2.26 -12.48
C GLU A 243 -28.07 3.42 -13.32
N GLU A 244 -28.79 4.36 -12.70
CA GLU A 244 -29.23 5.58 -13.36
C GLU A 244 -28.06 6.42 -13.87
N PHE A 245 -27.00 6.53 -13.07
CA PHE A 245 -25.78 7.22 -13.46
C PHE A 245 -25.09 6.57 -14.67
N ASN A 246 -25.02 5.24 -14.73
CA ASN A 246 -24.43 4.52 -15.87
C ASN A 246 -25.28 4.62 -17.15
N GLN A 247 -26.61 4.48 -17.05
CA GLN A 247 -27.50 4.64 -18.20
C GLN A 247 -27.34 6.02 -18.86
N VAL A 248 -26.97 7.01 -18.05
CA VAL A 248 -26.69 8.36 -18.52
C VAL A 248 -25.38 8.41 -19.25
N LEU A 249 -24.29 7.87 -18.70
CA LEU A 249 -23.01 7.82 -19.40
C LEU A 249 -23.15 7.12 -20.76
N GLU A 250 -23.87 6.01 -20.82
CA GLU A 250 -24.20 5.30 -22.06
C GLU A 250 -25.04 6.15 -23.03
N ALA A 251 -26.09 6.82 -22.55
CA ALA A 251 -26.95 7.69 -23.38
C ALA A 251 -26.20 8.91 -23.94
N TYR A 252 -25.13 9.34 -23.28
CA TYR A 252 -24.28 10.45 -23.70
C TYR A 252 -22.98 10.01 -24.41
N GLY A 253 -22.78 8.70 -24.64
CA GLY A 253 -21.68 8.16 -25.43
C GLY A 253 -20.30 8.22 -24.76
N CYS A 254 -20.26 8.20 -23.42
CA CYS A 254 -19.05 8.13 -22.60
C CYS A 254 -18.80 6.71 -22.11
#